data_AF-A0AAV6DCK2-F1
#
_entry.id   AF-A0AAV6DCK2-F1
#
_cell.length_a   1.000
_cell.length_b   1.000
_cell.length_c   1.000
_cell.angle_alpha   90.00
_cell.angle_beta   90.00
_cell.angle_gamma   90.00
#
_symmetry.space_group_name_H-M   'P 1'
#
loop_
_entity.id
_entity.type
_entity.pdbx_description
1 polymer ?
#
loop_
_entity_poly.entity_id
_entity_poly.type
_entity_poly.pdbx_seq_one_letter_code
_entity_poly.pdbx_strand_id
1 'polypeptide(L)'
;MRWLVGLMLLVGLASQAGAVEYRLQVVSIHRDAFNHYLDGPIGTGSGELVMDRLGRDLDRGAMPDGAVLSDRTLRYGWEALATSFGAVKVIADIRPGDGSRRWDEVVWQGNPGDRSVWVIGPTTTRFQEVVRLALQGTPLGSEPAALRYYLPYRVTGSPTPQTAVTYPLDLLRFYEGRGPVLWDRYLSRSTALGQGIAAVVGENSNPSFADWVYLVIQNPPAPATFRAVVGWERRRGADRSNLEGGALRE
;
A
#
# COMPACT_ATOMS: atom_id res chain seq x y z
N MET A 1 51.33 -30.78 -33.64
CA MET A 1 51.65 -30.12 -32.36
C MET A 1 50.61 -29.01 -32.19
N ARG A 2 49.59 -29.21 -31.32
CA ARG A 2 49.40 -28.45 -30.06
C ARG A 2 48.93 -27.00 -30.34
N TRP A 3 47.82 -26.43 -29.89
CA TRP A 3 46.68 -26.77 -29.02
C TRP A 3 45.74 -25.50 -29.00
N LEU A 4 44.46 -25.70 -28.64
CA LEU A 4 43.57 -24.83 -27.82
C LEU A 4 43.15 -23.45 -28.37
N VAL A 5 41.88 -23.25 -28.72
CA VAL A 5 40.71 -23.04 -27.83
C VAL A 5 40.87 -21.79 -26.97
N GLY A 6 40.00 -20.81 -27.23
CA GLY A 6 39.84 -19.61 -26.41
C GLY A 6 38.47 -18.97 -26.62
N LEU A 7 37.40 -19.78 -26.64
CA LEU A 7 36.02 -19.29 -26.52
C LEU A 7 35.86 -18.81 -25.08
N MET A 8 35.98 -17.50 -24.87
CA MET A 8 35.81 -16.88 -23.56
C MET A 8 34.33 -16.94 -23.19
N LEU A 9 33.96 -17.92 -22.36
CA LEU A 9 32.66 -18.04 -21.71
C LEU A 9 32.43 -16.80 -20.83
N LEU A 10 31.64 -15.86 -21.33
CA LEU A 10 30.90 -14.91 -20.50
C LEU A 10 29.70 -15.65 -19.88
N VAL A 11 29.98 -16.59 -18.98
CA VAL A 11 28.95 -17.22 -18.16
C VAL A 11 28.71 -16.35 -16.94
N GLY A 12 27.55 -15.69 -17.02
CA GLY A 12 26.71 -15.22 -15.92
C GLY A 12 27.28 -15.29 -14.51
N LEU A 13 27.72 -14.15 -14.02
CA LEU A 13 27.46 -13.76 -12.64
C LEU A 13 26.00 -13.31 -12.53
N ALA A 14 25.07 -14.23 -12.79
CA ALA A 14 23.78 -14.13 -12.12
C ALA A 14 24.11 -14.48 -10.66
N SER A 15 24.46 -13.47 -9.87
CA SER A 15 24.43 -13.62 -8.42
C SER A 15 23.04 -14.17 -8.12
N GLN A 16 22.95 -15.42 -7.66
CA GLN A 16 21.77 -15.85 -6.91
C GLN A 16 21.75 -14.90 -5.71
N ALA A 17 21.03 -13.79 -5.87
CA ALA A 17 20.83 -12.87 -4.78
C ALA A 17 20.06 -13.67 -3.75
N GLY A 18 20.75 -14.01 -2.66
CA GLY A 18 20.13 -14.71 -1.54
C GLY A 18 18.91 -13.93 -1.06
N ALA A 19 18.04 -14.59 -0.31
CA ALA A 19 16.91 -13.91 0.30
C ALA A 19 17.42 -12.68 1.10
N VAL A 20 16.80 -11.53 0.85
CA VAL A 20 17.12 -10.24 1.48
C VAL A 20 16.01 -9.91 2.46
N GLU A 21 16.38 -9.33 3.61
CA GLU A 21 15.43 -8.83 4.59
C GLU A 21 14.83 -7.50 4.13
N TYR A 22 13.51 -7.42 4.12
CA TYR A 22 12.77 -6.18 3.89
C TYR A 22 11.83 -5.90 5.06
N ARG A 23 11.45 -4.63 5.18
CA ARG A 23 10.57 -4.15 6.23
C ARG A 23 9.48 -3.26 5.68
N LEU A 24 8.28 -3.38 6.24
CA LEU A 24 7.15 -2.50 5.96
C LEU A 24 6.62 -1.97 7.29
N GLN A 25 6.46 -0.65 7.37
CA GLN A 25 5.85 0.04 8.51
C GLN A 25 4.54 0.69 8.05
N VAL A 26 3.43 0.35 8.70
CA VAL A 26 2.10 0.84 8.35
C VAL A 26 1.45 1.52 9.53
N VAL A 27 0.71 2.59 9.29
CA VAL A 27 -0.20 3.16 10.28
C VAL A 27 -1.48 3.62 9.59
N SER A 28 -2.61 3.35 10.23
CA SER A 28 -3.92 3.86 9.81
C SER A 28 -4.32 4.99 10.73
N ILE A 29 -4.70 6.14 10.17
CA ILE A 29 -5.09 7.33 10.95
C ILE A 29 -6.39 7.94 10.44
N HIS A 30 -7.06 8.70 11.31
CA HIS A 30 -8.21 9.51 10.90
C HIS A 30 -7.79 10.61 9.92
N ARG A 31 -8.68 10.93 8.96
CA ARG A 31 -8.45 12.01 7.98
C ARG A 31 -8.07 13.33 8.63
N ASP A 32 -8.73 13.72 9.70
CA ASP A 32 -8.50 15.03 10.31
C ASP A 32 -7.10 15.11 10.94
N ALA A 33 -6.60 13.99 11.50
CA ALA A 33 -5.21 13.88 11.92
C ALA A 33 -4.25 13.92 10.73
N PHE A 34 -4.56 13.22 9.63
CA PHE A 34 -3.75 13.26 8.41
C PHE A 34 -3.63 14.70 7.86
N ASN A 35 -4.77 15.41 7.78
CA ASN A 35 -4.84 16.77 7.25
C ASN A 35 -4.01 17.76 8.06
N HIS A 36 -3.83 17.51 9.37
CA HIS A 36 -2.99 18.35 10.21
C HIS A 36 -1.55 18.46 9.67
N TYR A 37 -1.04 17.42 9.00
CA TYR A 37 0.33 17.35 8.48
C TYR A 37 0.49 17.81 7.03
N LEU A 38 -0.55 18.37 6.41
CA LEU A 38 -0.47 18.91 5.05
C LEU A 38 0.19 20.31 5.08
N ASP A 39 1.52 20.31 5.16
CA ASP A 39 2.34 21.52 5.21
C ASP A 39 2.82 21.90 3.80
N GLY A 40 1.92 22.40 2.95
CA GLY A 40 2.28 22.92 1.62
C GLY A 40 1.27 22.59 0.51
N PRO A 41 1.58 22.99 -0.74
CA PRO A 41 0.73 22.69 -1.89
C PRO A 41 0.74 21.18 -2.18
N ILE A 42 -0.45 20.59 -2.31
CA ILE A 42 -0.62 19.16 -2.61
C ILE A 42 -0.30 18.79 -4.07
N GLY A 43 -0.06 19.78 -4.94
CA GLY A 43 0.21 19.55 -6.36
C GLY A 43 -0.92 18.80 -7.06
N THR A 44 -0.56 17.80 -7.86
CA THR A 44 -1.53 16.87 -8.48
C THR A 44 -2.01 15.78 -7.51
N GLY A 45 -1.45 15.73 -6.30
CA GLY A 45 -1.71 14.67 -5.32
C GLY A 45 -0.99 13.37 -5.68
N SER A 46 0.14 13.42 -6.37
CA SER A 46 0.90 12.24 -6.82
C SER A 46 2.37 12.30 -6.39
N GLY A 47 2.58 12.50 -5.09
CA GLY A 47 3.89 12.38 -4.46
C GLY A 47 4.73 13.65 -4.40
N GLU A 48 4.22 14.79 -4.89
CA GLU A 48 4.98 16.05 -4.90
C GLU A 48 5.19 16.61 -3.50
N LEU A 49 4.18 16.49 -2.63
CA LEU A 49 4.25 16.95 -1.25
C LEU A 49 4.96 15.93 -0.36
N VAL A 50 6.09 16.34 0.22
CA VAL A 50 6.83 15.59 1.23
C VAL A 50 6.18 15.80 2.61
N MET A 51 6.08 14.74 3.41
CA MET A 51 5.41 14.70 4.71
C MET A 51 6.39 14.41 5.86
N ASP A 52 7.50 15.14 5.92
CA ASP A 52 8.58 14.91 6.90
C ASP A 52 8.13 15.05 8.35
N ARG A 53 7.20 15.96 8.63
CA ARG A 53 6.66 16.13 10.00
C ARG A 53 5.87 14.90 10.44
N LEU A 54 5.03 14.35 9.56
CA LEU A 54 4.27 13.14 9.82
C LEU A 54 5.18 11.94 10.11
N GLY A 55 6.20 11.73 9.27
CA GLY A 55 7.16 10.65 9.46
C GLY A 55 7.92 10.76 10.79
N ARG A 56 8.41 11.96 11.13
CA ARG A 56 9.13 12.21 12.39
C ARG A 56 8.27 12.02 13.63
N ASP A 57 7.01 12.47 13.60
CA ASP A 57 6.12 12.38 14.76
C ASP A 57 5.66 10.93 14.99
N LEU A 58 5.49 10.16 13.91
CA LEU A 58 5.27 8.71 13.98
C LEU A 58 6.48 7.98 14.58
N ASP A 59 7.69 8.29 14.12
CA ASP A 59 8.93 7.66 14.60
C ASP A 59 9.20 7.95 16.08
N ARG A 60 8.79 9.11 16.58
CA ARG A 60 8.92 9.50 17.99
C ARG A 60 7.77 9.07 18.89
N GLY A 61 6.72 8.47 18.32
CA GLY A 61 5.50 8.16 19.06
C GLY A 61 4.69 9.39 19.50
N ALA A 62 4.97 10.57 18.93
CA ALA A 62 4.38 11.85 19.33
C ALA A 62 2.93 12.05 18.86
N MET A 63 2.43 11.20 17.94
CA MET A 63 1.04 11.26 17.50
C MET A 63 0.09 10.78 18.62
N PRO A 64 -1.03 11.51 18.88
CA PRO A 64 -2.01 11.11 19.89
C PRO A 64 -2.68 9.76 19.57
N ASP A 65 -3.02 8.98 20.60
CA ASP A 65 -3.70 7.68 20.44
C ASP A 65 -5.01 7.81 19.64
N GLY A 66 -5.81 8.84 19.92
CA GLY A 66 -7.08 9.09 19.25
C GLY A 66 -6.97 9.44 17.76
N ALA A 67 -5.75 9.68 17.25
CA ALA A 67 -5.52 9.86 15.82
C ALA A 67 -5.39 8.52 15.07
N VAL A 68 -5.00 7.44 15.76
CA VAL A 68 -4.66 6.14 15.17
C VAL A 68 -5.83 5.18 15.22
N LEU A 69 -6.03 4.45 14.13
CA LEU A 69 -7.03 3.40 13.97
C LEU A 69 -6.38 2.03 14.16
N SER A 70 -6.49 1.47 15.36
CA SER A 70 -5.95 0.15 15.72
C SER A 70 -6.75 -1.04 15.21
N ASP A 71 -7.96 -0.81 14.68
CA ASP A 71 -8.84 -1.84 14.11
C ASP A 71 -8.62 -2.05 12.60
N ARG A 72 -7.50 -1.56 12.07
CA ARG A 72 -7.06 -1.72 10.68
C ARG A 72 -5.84 -2.64 10.66
N THR A 73 -6.09 -3.94 10.67
CA THR A 73 -5.01 -4.92 10.79
C THR A 73 -4.30 -5.12 9.46
N LEU A 74 -2.98 -4.97 9.49
CA LEU A 74 -2.09 -5.38 8.42
C LEU A 74 -1.99 -6.91 8.36
N ARG A 75 -2.14 -7.48 7.16
CA ARG A 75 -2.09 -8.92 6.89
C ARG A 75 -1.22 -9.19 5.67
N TYR A 76 -0.52 -10.32 5.68
CA TYR A 76 0.15 -10.80 4.47
C TYR A 76 -0.88 -11.32 3.45
N GLY A 77 -0.56 -11.19 2.16
CA GLY A 77 -1.36 -11.81 1.11
C GLY A 77 -1.25 -13.34 1.15
N TRP A 78 -2.38 -14.04 1.12
CA TRP A 78 -2.41 -15.48 0.88
C TRP A 78 -2.08 -15.79 -0.58
N GLU A 79 -1.79 -17.05 -0.89
CA GLU A 79 -1.25 -17.46 -2.19
C GLU A 79 -2.12 -17.05 -3.37
N ALA A 80 -3.44 -17.28 -3.28
CA ALA A 80 -4.38 -16.91 -4.32
C ALA A 80 -4.41 -15.40 -4.60
N LEU A 81 -4.22 -14.57 -3.57
CA LEU A 81 -4.13 -13.12 -3.69
C LEU A 81 -2.78 -12.68 -4.25
N ALA A 82 -1.68 -13.24 -3.73
CA ALA A 82 -0.34 -12.91 -4.21
C ALA A 82 -0.24 -13.17 -5.73
N THR A 83 -0.67 -14.34 -6.18
CA THR A 83 -0.68 -14.70 -7.59
C THR A 83 -1.53 -13.74 -8.43
N SER A 84 -2.71 -13.29 -7.95
CA SER A 84 -3.55 -12.35 -8.71
C SER A 84 -2.92 -10.97 -8.87
N PHE A 85 -2.12 -10.54 -7.89
CA PHE A 85 -1.33 -9.32 -7.97
C PHE A 85 0.00 -9.50 -8.72
N GLY A 86 0.27 -10.67 -9.31
CA GLY A 86 1.56 -10.98 -9.93
C GLY A 86 2.72 -10.94 -8.92
N ALA A 87 2.42 -11.21 -7.67
CA ALA A 87 3.31 -11.22 -6.53
C ALA A 87 3.54 -12.66 -6.05
N VAL A 88 4.52 -12.83 -5.17
CA VAL A 88 4.81 -14.09 -4.49
C VAL A 88 4.23 -14.05 -3.07
N LYS A 89 3.79 -15.21 -2.58
CA LYS A 89 3.41 -15.34 -1.18
C LYS A 89 4.65 -15.23 -0.31
N VAL A 90 4.57 -14.40 0.71
CA VAL A 90 5.64 -14.16 1.67
C VAL A 90 5.14 -14.54 3.06
N ILE A 91 6.01 -15.15 3.86
CA ILE A 91 5.79 -15.38 5.29
C ILE A 91 6.56 -14.31 6.05
N ALA A 92 5.92 -13.69 7.03
CA ALA A 92 6.49 -12.55 7.74
C ALA A 92 6.12 -12.54 9.21
N ASP A 93 6.98 -11.91 10.00
CA ASP A 93 6.70 -11.55 11.40
C ASP A 93 5.98 -10.20 11.42
N ILE A 94 4.75 -10.16 11.95
CA ILE A 94 3.94 -8.95 12.06
C ILE A 94 3.91 -8.52 13.53
N ARG A 95 4.41 -7.33 13.81
CA ARG A 95 4.46 -6.70 15.13
C ARG A 95 3.53 -5.49 15.14
N PRO A 96 2.35 -5.59 15.78
CA PRO A 96 1.47 -4.44 15.94
C PRO A 96 2.16 -3.30 16.71
N GLY A 97 1.76 -2.06 16.43
CA GLY A 97 2.14 -0.92 17.25
C GLY A 97 1.60 -1.07 18.68
N ASP A 98 2.42 -0.70 19.68
CA ASP A 98 2.14 -0.92 21.11
C ASP A 98 1.95 0.40 21.90
N GLY A 99 1.59 1.49 21.20
CA GLY A 99 1.42 2.82 21.79
C GLY A 99 2.73 3.59 21.94
N SER A 100 3.81 2.90 22.34
CA SER A 100 5.18 3.46 22.30
C SER A 100 5.73 3.49 20.88
N ARG A 101 5.31 2.53 20.04
CA ARG A 101 5.54 2.47 18.60
C ARG A 101 4.22 2.65 17.87
N ARG A 102 4.16 3.58 16.93
CA ARG A 102 2.95 3.89 16.15
C ARG A 102 2.80 3.06 14.88
N TRP A 103 3.90 2.44 14.44
CA TRP A 103 3.93 1.62 13.25
C TRP A 103 3.58 0.18 13.59
N ASP A 104 2.63 -0.38 12.85
CA ASP A 104 2.58 -1.82 12.62
C ASP A 104 3.77 -2.18 11.74
N GLU A 105 4.65 -3.03 12.22
CA GLU A 105 5.87 -3.42 11.52
C GLU A 105 5.78 -4.85 11.01
N VAL A 106 6.23 -5.06 9.78
CA VAL A 106 6.36 -6.36 9.16
C VAL A 106 7.77 -6.54 8.65
N VAL A 107 8.37 -7.69 8.95
CA VAL A 107 9.69 -8.08 8.47
C VAL A 107 9.60 -9.40 7.73
N TRP A 108 10.17 -9.46 6.52
CA TRP A 108 10.18 -10.65 5.70
C TRP A 108 11.48 -10.85 4.94
N GLN A 109 11.70 -12.10 4.51
CA GLN A 109 12.77 -12.47 3.60
C GLN A 109 12.18 -12.64 2.20
N GLY A 110 12.79 -12.05 1.18
CA GLY A 110 12.34 -12.17 -0.20
C GLY A 110 13.47 -12.08 -1.22
N ASN A 111 13.23 -12.57 -2.43
CA ASN A 111 14.21 -12.42 -3.50
C ASN A 111 14.07 -11.03 -4.13
N PRO A 112 15.18 -10.36 -4.47
CA PRO A 112 15.14 -9.18 -5.31
C PRO A 112 14.43 -9.45 -6.63
N GLY A 113 13.62 -8.48 -7.09
CA GLY A 113 12.83 -8.62 -8.31
C GLY A 113 11.46 -9.28 -8.13
N ASP A 114 11.24 -10.00 -7.02
CA ASP A 114 9.90 -10.46 -6.66
C ASP A 114 9.02 -9.31 -6.18
N ARG A 115 7.70 -9.46 -6.35
CA ARG A 115 6.71 -8.56 -5.76
C ARG A 115 6.03 -9.21 -4.57
N SER A 116 5.72 -8.44 -3.55
CA SER A 116 4.90 -8.85 -2.41
C SER A 116 3.65 -7.98 -2.31
N VAL A 117 2.59 -8.53 -1.72
CA VAL A 117 1.33 -7.80 -1.48
C VAL A 117 0.90 -7.92 -0.03
N TRP A 118 0.54 -6.78 0.55
CA TRP A 118 0.10 -6.64 1.93
C TRP A 118 -1.28 -6.01 1.97
N VAL A 119 -2.13 -6.48 2.87
CA VAL A 119 -3.53 -6.08 2.92
C VAL A 119 -3.81 -5.36 4.23
N ILE A 120 -4.38 -4.17 4.13
CA ILE A 120 -4.95 -3.42 5.26
C ILE A 120 -6.45 -3.46 5.06
N GLY A 121 -7.13 -4.23 5.91
CA GLY A 121 -8.57 -4.37 5.91
C GLY A 121 -9.13 -4.09 7.29
N PRO A 122 -10.40 -3.65 7.38
CA PRO A 122 -11.06 -3.48 8.66
C PRO A 122 -11.29 -4.86 9.33
N THR A 123 -11.08 -4.95 10.65
CA THR A 123 -11.51 -6.13 11.44
C THR A 123 -12.94 -6.03 11.92
N THR A 124 -13.57 -4.87 11.75
CA THR A 124 -14.93 -4.56 12.21
C THR A 124 -15.76 -3.96 11.09
N THR A 125 -17.09 -3.96 11.23
CA THR A 125 -18.00 -3.30 10.30
C THR A 125 -18.00 -1.80 10.57
N ARG A 126 -17.02 -1.07 10.01
CA ARG A 126 -16.98 0.39 10.05
C ARG A 126 -17.16 0.99 8.67
N PHE A 127 -17.94 2.07 8.63
CA PHE A 127 -18.29 2.84 7.44
C PHE A 127 -17.17 3.83 7.10
N GLN A 128 -16.00 3.34 6.67
CA GLN A 128 -14.87 4.23 6.38
C GLN A 128 -14.27 4.03 4.99
N GLU A 129 -13.94 5.13 4.35
CA GLU A 129 -13.31 5.16 3.03
C GLU A 129 -11.88 5.68 3.11
N VAL A 130 -11.03 5.21 2.20
CA VAL A 130 -9.64 5.67 2.10
C VAL A 130 -9.60 6.92 1.25
N VAL A 131 -9.21 8.04 1.86
CA VAL A 131 -9.22 9.35 1.19
C VAL A 131 -7.82 9.86 0.86
N ARG A 132 -6.80 9.41 1.60
CA ARG A 132 -5.43 9.92 1.51
C ARG A 132 -4.43 8.83 1.86
N LEU A 133 -3.28 8.90 1.23
CA LEU A 133 -2.16 8.00 1.49
C LEU A 133 -0.88 8.83 1.63
N ALA A 134 0.05 8.33 2.43
CA ALA A 134 1.44 8.77 2.37
C ALA A 134 2.32 7.54 2.21
N LEU A 135 3.18 7.50 1.20
CA LEU A 135 4.01 6.33 0.90
C LEU A 135 5.49 6.72 0.88
N GLN A 136 6.33 5.84 1.40
CA GLN A 136 7.78 5.95 1.33
C GLN A 136 8.33 4.64 0.76
N GLY A 137 9.01 4.75 -0.37
CA GLY A 137 9.71 3.66 -1.00
C GLY A 137 11.22 3.75 -0.89
N THR A 138 11.93 3.10 -1.82
CA THR A 138 13.36 3.27 -1.99
C THR A 138 13.71 4.70 -2.47
N PRO A 139 14.91 5.20 -2.16
CA PRO A 139 15.40 6.48 -2.67
C PRO A 139 15.27 6.58 -4.20
N LEU A 140 14.95 7.77 -4.70
CA LEU A 140 14.90 8.06 -6.15
C LEU A 140 16.11 8.91 -6.53
N GLY A 141 17.04 8.32 -7.27
CA GLY A 141 18.29 9.00 -7.64
C GLY A 141 19.09 9.41 -6.41
N SER A 142 19.33 10.72 -6.26
CA SER A 142 20.07 11.30 -5.13
C SER A 142 19.18 11.81 -3.99
N GLU A 143 17.86 11.76 -4.14
CA GLU A 143 16.96 12.20 -3.07
C GLU A 143 16.83 11.13 -1.98
N PRO A 144 16.84 11.52 -0.69
CA PRO A 144 16.60 10.58 0.40
C PRO A 144 15.18 9.99 0.30
N ALA A 145 15.01 8.78 0.84
CA ALA A 145 13.68 8.21 1.01
C ALA A 145 12.84 9.12 1.91
N ALA A 146 11.71 9.60 1.39
CA ALA A 146 10.82 10.50 2.08
C ALA A 146 9.37 10.02 1.96
N LEU A 147 8.59 10.24 3.00
CA LEU A 147 7.17 9.95 2.99
C LEU A 147 6.46 11.01 2.14
N ARG A 148 5.77 10.59 1.08
CA ARG A 148 5.16 11.50 0.10
C ARG A 148 3.65 11.32 0.05
N TYR A 149 2.92 12.42 -0.08
CA TYR A 149 1.46 12.44 -0.12
C TYR A 149 0.91 11.93 -1.46
N TYR A 150 -0.12 11.10 -1.40
CA TYR A 150 -0.86 10.61 -2.56
C TYR A 150 -2.38 10.70 -2.34
N LEU A 151 -3.07 11.15 -3.37
CA LEU A 151 -4.51 11.04 -3.53
C LEU A 151 -4.79 9.82 -4.43
N PRO A 152 -5.49 8.79 -3.94
CA PRO A 152 -5.70 7.58 -4.74
C PRO A 152 -6.58 7.88 -5.96
N TYR A 153 -6.02 7.67 -7.15
CA TYR A 153 -6.68 7.96 -8.42
C TYR A 153 -7.64 6.85 -8.83
N ARG A 154 -8.91 7.17 -9.06
CA ARG A 154 -9.89 6.20 -9.58
C ARG A 154 -9.55 5.83 -11.02
N VAL A 155 -9.24 4.56 -11.25
CA VAL A 155 -8.85 4.07 -12.57
C VAL A 155 -10.01 4.16 -13.56
N THR A 156 -9.73 4.73 -14.73
CA THR A 156 -10.66 4.86 -15.86
C THR A 156 -10.22 3.97 -17.03
N GLY A 157 -10.96 3.99 -18.14
CA GLY A 157 -10.69 3.13 -19.31
C GLY A 157 -9.36 3.40 -20.04
N SER A 158 -8.68 4.51 -19.74
CA SER A 158 -7.36 4.85 -20.28
C SER A 158 -6.46 5.34 -19.14
N PRO A 159 -5.97 4.41 -18.28
CA PRO A 159 -5.25 4.78 -17.09
C PRO A 159 -3.88 5.39 -17.43
N THR A 160 -3.53 6.45 -16.71
CA THR A 160 -2.13 6.82 -16.52
C THR A 160 -1.62 6.13 -15.27
N PRO A 161 -0.45 5.46 -15.28
CA PRO A 161 0.10 4.82 -14.09
C PRO A 161 0.27 5.81 -12.93
N GLN A 162 -0.27 5.48 -11.76
CA GLN A 162 -0.15 6.25 -10.51
C GLN A 162 0.32 5.34 -9.38
N THR A 163 1.03 5.91 -8.41
CA THR A 163 1.51 5.16 -7.23
C THR A 163 0.37 4.78 -6.27
N ALA A 164 -0.71 5.56 -6.27
CA ALA A 164 -1.92 5.25 -5.53
C ALA A 164 -3.12 5.24 -6.49
N VAL A 165 -3.82 4.11 -6.58
CA VAL A 165 -4.98 3.93 -7.45
C VAL A 165 -6.16 3.33 -6.71
N THR A 166 -7.37 3.57 -7.22
CA THR A 166 -8.61 3.00 -6.70
C THR A 166 -9.30 2.13 -7.76
N TYR A 167 -9.70 0.94 -7.35
CA TYR A 167 -10.54 -0.01 -8.09
C TYR A 167 -11.76 -0.39 -7.26
N PRO A 168 -12.88 -0.81 -7.90
CA PRO A 168 -13.96 -1.47 -7.17
C PRO A 168 -13.45 -2.73 -6.46
N LEU A 169 -13.75 -2.87 -5.17
CA LEU A 169 -13.32 -4.02 -4.37
C LEU A 169 -13.85 -5.34 -4.93
N ASP A 170 -15.07 -5.33 -5.46
CA ASP A 170 -15.69 -6.51 -6.09
C ASP A 170 -14.88 -6.99 -7.30
N LEU A 171 -14.27 -6.08 -8.06
CA LEU A 171 -13.38 -6.43 -9.18
C LEU A 171 -12.10 -7.09 -8.66
N LEU A 172 -11.46 -6.50 -7.63
CA LEU A 172 -10.22 -7.06 -7.06
C LEU A 172 -10.46 -8.47 -6.52
N ARG A 173 -11.55 -8.67 -5.77
CA ARG A 173 -11.95 -9.96 -5.20
C ARG A 173 -12.38 -10.96 -6.28
N PHE A 174 -13.05 -10.51 -7.33
CA PHE A 174 -13.45 -11.37 -8.43
C PHE A 174 -12.23 -12.07 -9.06
N TYR A 175 -11.09 -11.39 -9.21
CA TYR A 175 -9.90 -12.00 -9.79
C TYR A 175 -8.98 -12.70 -8.80
N GLU A 176 -9.33 -12.72 -7.51
CA GLU A 176 -8.59 -13.48 -6.52
C GLU A 176 -8.61 -14.98 -6.85
N GLY A 177 -7.44 -15.62 -6.86
CA GLY A 177 -7.31 -17.03 -7.22
C GLY A 177 -7.47 -17.34 -8.71
N ARG A 178 -7.57 -16.34 -9.59
CA ARG A 178 -7.71 -16.52 -11.05
C ARG A 178 -6.40 -16.30 -11.81
N GLY A 179 -5.28 -16.64 -11.17
CA GLY A 179 -3.95 -16.40 -11.73
C GLY A 179 -3.64 -14.90 -11.86
N PRO A 180 -2.58 -14.52 -12.60
CA PRO A 180 -2.07 -13.14 -12.68
C PRO A 180 -2.93 -12.19 -13.52
N VAL A 181 -4.13 -12.60 -13.94
CA VAL A 181 -5.00 -11.85 -14.86
C VAL A 181 -5.31 -10.44 -14.33
N LEU A 182 -5.51 -10.28 -13.01
CA LEU A 182 -5.73 -8.97 -12.40
C LEU A 182 -4.54 -8.04 -12.64
N TRP A 183 -3.33 -8.52 -12.37
CA TRP A 183 -2.11 -7.77 -12.63
C TRP A 183 -1.93 -7.48 -14.12
N ASP A 184 -1.87 -8.53 -14.94
CA ASP A 184 -1.47 -8.43 -16.34
C ASP A 184 -2.43 -7.55 -17.16
N ARG A 185 -3.74 -7.68 -16.90
CA ARG A 185 -4.76 -6.94 -17.65
C ARG A 185 -5.09 -5.59 -17.03
N TYR A 186 -4.99 -5.40 -15.71
CA TYR A 186 -5.50 -4.18 -15.08
C TYR A 186 -4.40 -3.41 -14.35
N LEU A 187 -3.80 -4.00 -13.31
CA LEU A 187 -2.93 -3.25 -12.40
C LEU A 187 -1.62 -2.80 -13.06
N SER A 188 -1.04 -3.62 -13.95
CA SER A 188 0.21 -3.31 -14.66
C SER A 188 0.15 -2.02 -15.48
N ARG A 189 -1.05 -1.61 -15.93
CA ARG A 189 -1.28 -0.42 -16.75
C ARG A 189 -1.61 0.84 -15.96
N SER A 190 -1.96 0.68 -14.68
CA SER A 190 -2.45 1.77 -13.84
C SER A 190 -1.62 2.00 -12.58
N THR A 191 -0.81 1.02 -12.17
CA THR A 191 -0.10 1.05 -10.89
C THR A 191 1.39 1.28 -11.13
N ALA A 192 1.90 2.43 -10.70
CA ALA A 192 3.30 2.80 -10.82
C ALA A 192 4.09 2.43 -9.57
N LEU A 193 4.99 1.45 -9.69
CA LEU A 193 5.90 0.99 -8.61
C LEU A 193 7.21 1.80 -8.53
N GLY A 194 7.21 3.09 -8.89
CA GLY A 194 8.43 3.89 -9.12
C GLY A 194 9.51 3.75 -8.03
N GLN A 195 9.16 4.00 -6.77
CA GLN A 195 10.05 3.83 -5.61
C GLN A 195 9.91 2.43 -4.96
N GLY A 196 9.46 1.44 -5.71
CA GLY A 196 9.27 0.07 -5.23
C GLY A 196 8.05 -0.16 -4.33
N ILE A 197 7.17 0.82 -4.14
CA ILE A 197 5.89 0.66 -3.44
C ILE A 197 4.76 1.36 -4.18
N ALA A 198 3.58 0.76 -4.18
CA ALA A 198 2.32 1.35 -4.64
C ALA A 198 1.15 0.90 -3.76
N ALA A 199 0.06 1.66 -3.77
CA ALA A 199 -1.16 1.34 -3.07
C ALA A 199 -2.32 1.17 -4.06
N VAL A 200 -3.01 0.04 -3.98
CA VAL A 200 -4.26 -0.22 -4.68
C VAL A 200 -5.38 -0.21 -3.65
N VAL A 201 -6.25 0.79 -3.70
CA VAL A 201 -7.44 0.91 -2.85
C VAL A 201 -8.58 0.15 -3.50
N GLY A 202 -9.11 -0.86 -2.80
CA GLY A 202 -10.36 -1.52 -3.12
C GLY A 202 -11.53 -0.76 -2.50
N GLU A 203 -12.19 0.07 -3.30
CA GLU A 203 -13.38 0.82 -2.89
C GLU A 203 -14.57 -0.14 -2.71
N ASN A 204 -15.13 -0.17 -1.51
CA ASN A 204 -16.29 -1.00 -1.23
C ASN A 204 -17.53 -0.41 -1.90
N SER A 205 -18.28 -1.19 -2.69
CA SER A 205 -19.53 -0.73 -3.29
C SER A 205 -20.63 -0.52 -2.25
N ASN A 206 -20.56 -1.24 -1.13
CA ASN A 206 -21.49 -1.11 -0.03
C ASN A 206 -20.96 -0.09 1.00
N PRO A 207 -21.64 1.07 1.21
CA PRO A 207 -21.21 2.09 2.15
C PRO A 207 -21.21 1.63 3.61
N SER A 208 -21.85 0.49 3.89
CA SER A 208 -21.84 -0.14 5.20
C SER A 208 -20.52 -0.85 5.55
N PHE A 209 -19.58 -0.92 4.62
CA PHE A 209 -18.31 -1.60 4.83
C PHE A 209 -17.14 -0.72 4.39
N ALA A 210 -16.02 -0.87 5.10
CA ALA A 210 -14.84 -0.09 4.81
C ALA A 210 -14.13 -0.57 3.54
N ASP A 211 -13.37 0.35 2.95
CA ASP A 211 -12.45 0.07 1.86
C ASP A 211 -11.30 -0.84 2.32
N TRP A 212 -10.61 -1.43 1.34
CA TRP A 212 -9.42 -2.25 1.56
C TRP A 212 -8.23 -1.58 0.89
N VAL A 213 -7.03 -1.71 1.47
CA VAL A 213 -5.80 -1.23 0.83
C VAL A 213 -4.87 -2.42 0.59
N TYR A 214 -4.40 -2.55 -0.64
CA TYR A 214 -3.40 -3.51 -1.05
C TYR A 214 -2.10 -2.76 -1.34
N LEU A 215 -1.10 -2.91 -0.48
CA LEU A 215 0.23 -2.37 -0.70
C LEU A 215 1.04 -3.36 -1.52
N VAL A 216 1.46 -2.96 -2.71
CA VAL A 216 2.29 -3.76 -3.62
C VAL A 216 3.72 -3.25 -3.50
N ILE A 217 4.64 -4.15 -3.16
CA ILE A 217 6.05 -3.83 -2.97
C ILE A 217 6.89 -4.63 -3.96
N GLN A 218 7.76 -3.94 -4.69
CA GLN A 218 8.80 -4.53 -5.52
C GLN A 218 10.07 -4.66 -4.69
N ASN A 219 10.53 -5.87 -4.47
CA ASN A 219 11.71 -6.16 -3.66
C ASN A 219 13.00 -5.63 -4.34
N PRO A 220 13.70 -4.64 -3.77
CA PRO A 220 14.93 -4.10 -4.34
C PRO A 220 16.14 -5.02 -4.09
N PRO A 221 17.29 -4.82 -4.76
CA PRO A 221 18.48 -5.64 -4.55
C PRO A 221 19.09 -5.59 -3.15
N ALA A 222 18.80 -4.55 -2.36
CA ALA A 222 19.35 -4.34 -1.04
C ALA A 222 18.22 -4.24 0.01
N PRO A 223 18.51 -4.50 1.30
CA PRO A 223 17.52 -4.30 2.36
C PRO A 223 16.88 -2.92 2.31
N ALA A 224 15.57 -2.86 2.50
CA ALA A 224 14.80 -1.61 2.43
C ALA A 224 13.65 -1.60 3.43
N THR A 225 13.37 -0.41 3.96
CA THR A 225 12.20 -0.13 4.79
C THR A 225 11.22 0.72 4.01
N PHE A 226 10.05 0.15 3.76
CA PHE A 226 8.90 0.80 3.16
C PHE A 226 7.99 1.36 4.25
N ARG A 227 7.32 2.48 3.97
CA ARG A 227 6.32 3.05 4.90
C ARG A 227 5.03 3.39 4.19
N ALA A 228 3.91 3.19 4.89
CA ALA A 228 2.59 3.60 4.41
C ALA A 228 1.75 4.18 5.55
N VAL A 229 1.24 5.39 5.35
CA VAL A 229 0.23 6.01 6.21
C VAL A 229 -1.09 6.04 5.44
N VAL A 230 -2.15 5.47 6.01
CA VAL A 230 -3.48 5.45 5.39
C VAL A 230 -4.42 6.37 6.14
N GLY A 231 -4.96 7.38 5.44
CA GLY A 231 -5.94 8.33 5.96
C GLY A 231 -7.37 7.89 5.66
N TRP A 232 -8.16 7.67 6.72
CA TRP A 232 -9.52 7.16 6.64
C TRP A 232 -10.56 8.23 7.01
N GLU A 233 -11.64 8.35 6.24
CA GLU A 233 -12.79 9.21 6.52
C GLU A 233 -14.04 8.34 6.79
N ARG A 234 -14.97 8.82 7.62
CA ARG A 234 -16.30 8.20 7.74
C ARG A 234 -17.10 8.47 6.46
N ARG A 235 -17.62 7.42 5.83
CA ARG A 235 -18.38 7.52 4.59
C ARG A 235 -19.72 8.21 4.87
N ARG A 236 -19.98 9.34 4.20
CA ARG A 236 -21.16 10.21 4.44
C ARG A 236 -22.51 9.55 4.13
N GLY A 237 -22.54 8.52 3.29
CA GLY A 237 -23.76 7.81 2.89
C GLY A 237 -24.22 6.69 3.83
N ALA A 238 -23.50 6.44 4.94
CA ALA A 238 -23.84 5.39 5.90
C ALA A 238 -24.84 5.83 6.97
N ASP A 239 -25.14 7.14 7.08
CA ASP A 239 -26.17 7.68 7.98
C ASP A 239 -27.56 7.50 7.36
N ARG A 240 -27.99 6.23 7.19
CA ARG A 240 -29.38 5.91 6.76
C ARG A 240 -30.41 5.99 7.90
N SER A 241 -30.03 6.46 9.08
CA SER A 241 -30.98 6.77 10.17
C SER A 241 -31.91 7.96 9.88
N ASN A 242 -31.74 8.66 8.75
CA ASN A 242 -32.61 9.79 8.36
C ASN A 242 -33.78 9.40 7.44
N LEU A 243 -34.05 8.11 7.20
CA LEU A 243 -35.18 7.65 6.37
C LEU A 243 -36.37 7.08 7.17
N GLU A 244 -36.32 7.05 8.50
CA GLU A 244 -37.40 6.53 9.36
C GLU A 244 -38.17 7.62 10.16
N GLY A 245 -37.99 8.90 9.83
CA GLY A 245 -38.62 10.02 10.54
C GLY A 245 -39.77 10.73 9.83
N GLY A 246 -40.31 10.14 8.75
CA GLY A 246 -41.37 10.75 7.93
C GLY A 246 -42.62 9.88 7.86
N ALA A 247 -43.09 9.37 9.01
CA ALA A 247 -44.43 8.80 9.09
C ALA A 247 -45.45 9.91 8.76
N LEU A 248 -46.13 9.72 7.64
CA LEU A 248 -47.29 10.47 7.19
C LEU A 248 -48.22 10.79 8.37
N ARG A 249 -48.31 12.08 8.71
CA ARG A 249 -49.47 12.68 9.36
C ARG A 249 -49.98 13.75 8.41
N GLU A 250 -50.97 13.37 7.61
CA GLU A 250 -52.14 14.19 7.30
C GLU A 250 -53.36 13.26 7.21
#